data_AF-A0A7R6QBP0-F1
#
_entry.id   AF-A0A7R6QBP0-F1
#
_cell.length_a   1.000
_cell.length_b   1.000
_cell.length_c   1.000
_cell.angle_alpha   90.00
_cell.angle_beta   90.00
_cell.angle_gamma   90.00
#
_symmetry.space_group_name_H-M   'P 1'
#
loop_
_entity.id
_entity.type
_entity.pdbx_description
1 polymer ?
#
loop_
_entity_poly.entity_id
_entity_poly.type
_entity_poly.pdbx_seq_one_letter_code
_entity_poly.pdbx_strand_id
1 'polypeptide(L)'
;MTPARLTCSRKRGSRKPPGARVVDYRTAYGNPFKHDGTPAGRIAAALRFHAFLQERRNPPAEWTNPFPGYPSDEQIRQQLAGRDVMCWCSPGAPCHADVLIATANPRGSTSAAGGREQRRCNGCGQEIGDLTHFETHLRTAGFPLPDVRDECPACTPAGTRGTTPQALQLGEA
;
A
#
# COMPACT_ATOMS: atom_id res chain seq x y z
N MET A 1 5.20 -6.65 17.41
CA MET A 1 6.02 -5.43 17.20
C MET A 1 5.99 -5.08 15.72
N THR A 2 5.93 -3.79 15.39
CA THR A 2 5.97 -3.30 14.01
C THR A 2 7.42 -3.18 13.56
N PRO A 3 7.85 -3.86 12.48
CA PRO A 3 9.23 -3.77 12.00
C PRO A 3 9.62 -2.33 11.65
N ALA A 4 10.82 -1.92 12.05
CA ALA A 4 11.34 -0.58 11.84
C ALA A 4 12.55 -0.56 10.90
N ARG A 5 12.68 0.55 10.17
CA ARG A 5 13.91 0.89 9.47
C ARG A 5 14.87 1.54 10.45
N LEU A 6 16.07 0.97 10.57
CA LEU A 6 17.15 1.50 11.40
C LEU A 6 18.32 1.94 10.52
N THR A 7 19.11 2.89 11.02
CA THR A 7 20.33 3.34 10.33
C THR A 7 21.56 2.60 10.85
N CYS A 8 22.41 2.11 9.95
CA CYS A 8 23.71 1.56 10.31
C CYS A 8 24.62 2.66 10.89
N SER A 9 25.41 2.32 11.92
CA SER A 9 26.33 3.24 12.58
C SER A 9 27.74 2.67 12.61
N ARG A 10 28.74 3.50 12.32
CA ARG A 10 30.16 3.19 12.55
C ARG A 10 30.66 3.70 13.91
N LYS A 11 29.81 4.38 14.69
CA LYS A 11 30.22 4.91 16.01
C LYS A 11 30.66 3.75 16.90
N ARG A 12 31.87 3.86 17.46
CA ARG A 12 32.45 2.86 18.36
C ARG A 12 31.44 2.50 19.46
N GLY A 13 31.24 1.20 19.69
CA GLY A 13 30.26 0.69 20.65
C GLY A 13 28.83 0.50 20.11
N SER A 14 28.52 0.98 18.90
CA SER A 14 27.24 0.67 18.26
C SER A 14 27.15 -0.83 17.98
N ARG A 15 26.09 -1.48 18.46
CA ARG A 15 25.81 -2.88 18.18
C ARG A 15 24.54 -3.00 17.35
N LYS A 16 24.55 -3.95 16.42
CA LYS A 16 23.35 -4.34 15.68
C LYS A 16 22.31 -4.87 16.67
N PRO A 17 21.07 -4.33 16.69
CA PRO A 17 20.02 -4.88 17.54
C PRO A 17 19.80 -6.38 17.25
N PRO A 18 19.45 -7.18 18.27
CA PRO A 18 19.04 -8.57 18.07
C PRO A 18 17.89 -8.64 17.05
N GLY A 19 17.91 -9.63 16.16
CA GLY A 19 16.86 -9.79 15.13
C GLY A 19 16.97 -8.86 13.92
N ALA A 20 17.60 -7.69 14.03
CA ALA A 20 17.73 -6.75 12.91
C ALA A 20 18.60 -7.29 11.76
N ARG A 21 18.20 -7.06 10.50
CA ARG A 21 18.89 -7.51 9.28
C ARG A 21 19.47 -6.34 8.49
N VAL A 22 20.74 -6.42 8.13
CA VAL A 22 21.36 -5.44 7.23
C VAL A 22 20.90 -5.72 5.81
N VAL A 23 20.46 -4.69 5.09
CA VAL A 23 19.95 -4.75 3.70
C VAL A 23 20.72 -3.78 2.78
N ASP A 24 21.98 -3.47 3.09
CA ASP A 24 22.78 -2.58 2.26
C ASP A 24 23.28 -3.25 0.97
N TYR A 25 23.99 -2.47 0.14
CA TYR A 25 24.51 -2.86 -1.17
C TYR A 25 25.43 -4.10 -1.15
N ARG A 26 25.91 -4.54 0.02
CA ARG A 26 26.75 -5.74 0.18
C ARG A 26 25.92 -7.01 0.36
N THR A 27 24.59 -6.88 0.37
CA THR A 27 23.64 -7.97 0.56
C THR A 27 22.80 -8.16 -0.70
N ALA A 28 22.18 -9.33 -0.84
CA ALA A 28 21.21 -9.58 -1.92
C ALA A 28 19.99 -8.63 -1.87
N TYR A 29 19.75 -7.97 -0.73
CA TYR A 29 18.64 -7.03 -0.52
C TYR A 29 19.05 -5.56 -0.71
N GLY A 30 20.25 -5.28 -1.25
CA GLY A 30 20.65 -3.92 -1.59
C GLY A 30 19.76 -3.28 -2.66
N ASN A 31 19.81 -1.96 -2.82
CA ASN A 31 19.16 -1.31 -3.96
C ASN A 31 19.98 -1.56 -5.24
N PRO A 32 19.44 -2.20 -6.29
CA PRO A 32 20.16 -2.40 -7.56
C PRO A 32 20.36 -1.09 -8.34
N PHE A 33 19.52 -0.08 -8.14
CA PHE A 33 19.62 1.21 -8.82
C PHE A 33 20.73 2.07 -8.21
N LYS A 34 21.73 2.40 -9.03
CA LYS A 34 22.86 3.26 -8.64
C LYS A 34 22.43 4.74 -8.53
N HIS A 35 23.16 5.49 -7.71
CA HIS A 35 22.98 6.93 -7.52
C HIS A 35 24.34 7.63 -7.38
N ASP A 36 24.37 8.94 -7.63
CA ASP A 36 25.56 9.80 -7.50
C ASP A 36 25.98 10.11 -6.05
N GLY A 37 25.17 9.73 -5.06
CA GLY A 37 25.46 9.94 -3.64
C GLY A 37 24.84 11.21 -3.06
N THR A 38 24.23 12.04 -3.90
CA THR A 38 23.48 13.22 -3.46
C THR A 38 22.17 12.80 -2.76
N PRO A 39 21.56 13.67 -1.92
CA PRO A 39 20.24 13.40 -1.35
C PRO A 39 19.18 13.10 -2.42
N ALA A 40 19.14 13.90 -3.49
CA ALA A 40 18.22 13.71 -4.61
C ALA A 40 18.46 12.37 -5.33
N GLY A 41 19.71 12.02 -5.63
CA GLY A 41 20.06 10.76 -6.27
C GLY A 41 19.64 9.53 -5.44
N ARG A 42 19.81 9.59 -4.11
CA ARG A 42 19.36 8.52 -3.20
C ARG A 42 17.85 8.35 -3.20
N ILE A 43 17.11 9.47 -3.18
CA ILE A 43 15.64 9.45 -3.26
C ILE A 43 15.20 8.86 -4.60
N ALA A 44 15.77 9.33 -5.71
CA ALA A 44 15.45 8.82 -7.04
C ALA A 44 15.71 7.31 -7.16
N ALA A 45 16.83 6.81 -6.61
CA ALA A 45 17.13 5.38 -6.59
C ALA A 45 16.12 4.59 -5.73
N ALA A 46 15.69 5.12 -4.59
CA ALA A 46 14.67 4.49 -3.75
C ALA A 46 13.30 4.42 -4.46
N LEU A 47 12.91 5.49 -5.16
CA LEU A 47 11.67 5.53 -5.95
C LEU A 47 11.70 4.57 -7.13
N ARG A 48 12.81 4.50 -7.86
CA ARG A 48 13.00 3.49 -8.94
C ARG A 48 12.89 2.07 -8.40
N PHE A 49 13.48 1.82 -7.22
CA PHE A 49 13.36 0.52 -6.57
C PHE A 49 11.92 0.18 -6.19
N HIS A 50 11.18 1.17 -5.69
CA HIS A 50 9.76 1.01 -5.42
C HIS A 50 8.96 0.67 -6.68
N ALA A 51 9.15 1.42 -7.77
CA ALA A 51 8.51 1.17 -9.06
C ALA A 51 8.84 -0.23 -9.60
N PHE A 52 10.11 -0.64 -9.57
CA PHE A 52 10.53 -1.99 -9.96
C PHE A 52 9.77 -3.09 -9.20
N LEU A 53 9.64 -2.98 -7.88
CA LEU A 53 8.91 -3.98 -7.10
C LEU A 53 7.40 -3.94 -7.35
N GLN A 54 6.83 -2.79 -7.71
CA GLN A 54 5.42 -2.69 -8.11
C GLN A 54 5.18 -3.33 -9.47
N GLU A 55 5.96 -2.98 -10.48
CA GLU A 55 5.85 -3.55 -11.83
C GLU A 55 6.09 -5.05 -11.80
N ARG A 56 7.02 -5.54 -10.99
CA ARG A 56 7.22 -6.98 -10.80
C ARG A 56 5.97 -7.71 -10.32
N ARG A 57 5.11 -7.07 -9.51
CA ARG A 57 3.86 -7.65 -8.99
C ARG A 57 2.72 -7.56 -9.98
N ASN A 58 2.69 -6.49 -10.76
CA ASN A 58 1.68 -6.23 -11.78
C ASN A 58 2.38 -5.87 -13.10
N PRO A 59 2.99 -6.86 -13.78
CA PRO A 59 3.81 -6.60 -14.95
C PRO A 59 2.94 -6.18 -16.13
N PRO A 60 3.28 -5.09 -16.86
CA PRO A 60 2.71 -4.86 -18.18
C PRO A 60 3.07 -6.01 -19.14
N ALA A 61 2.33 -6.15 -20.24
CA ALA A 61 2.44 -7.31 -21.14
C ALA A 61 3.86 -7.60 -21.66
N GLU A 62 4.68 -6.57 -21.83
CA GLU A 62 6.06 -6.67 -22.33
C GLU A 62 7.12 -6.46 -21.23
N TRP A 63 6.74 -6.59 -19.96
CA TRP A 63 7.69 -6.44 -18.87
C TRP A 63 8.70 -7.59 -18.83
N THR A 64 9.98 -7.23 -18.74
CA THR A 64 11.06 -8.16 -18.46
C THR A 64 11.68 -7.80 -17.12
N ASN A 65 12.17 -8.79 -16.37
CA ASN A 65 12.83 -8.50 -15.10
C ASN A 65 14.24 -7.95 -15.36
N PRO A 66 14.51 -6.66 -15.12
CA PRO A 66 15.85 -6.08 -15.34
C PRO A 66 16.90 -6.64 -14.36
N PHE A 67 16.49 -7.29 -13.27
CA PHE A 67 17.37 -7.85 -12.25
C PHE A 67 16.97 -9.30 -11.90
N PRO A 68 17.25 -10.29 -12.78
CA PRO A 68 16.87 -11.69 -12.55
C PRO A 68 17.52 -12.31 -11.31
N GLY A 69 18.68 -11.80 -10.88
CA GLY A 69 19.35 -12.23 -9.63
C GLY A 69 18.83 -11.56 -8.35
N TYR A 70 17.84 -10.66 -8.44
CA TYR A 70 17.29 -9.98 -7.27
C TYR A 70 16.30 -10.91 -6.52
N PRO A 71 16.32 -10.95 -5.17
CA PRO A 71 15.41 -11.80 -4.40
C PRO A 71 13.94 -11.59 -4.77
N SER A 72 13.20 -12.70 -4.94
CA SER A 72 11.77 -12.69 -5.18
C SER A 72 11.00 -12.10 -3.99
N ASP A 73 9.76 -11.66 -4.22
CA ASP A 73 8.88 -11.18 -3.15
C ASP A 73 8.71 -12.23 -2.03
N GLU A 74 8.69 -13.50 -2.40
CA GLU A 74 8.59 -14.60 -1.45
C GLU A 74 9.87 -14.77 -0.61
N GLN A 75 11.05 -14.71 -1.23
CA GLN A 75 12.31 -14.73 -0.51
C GLN A 75 12.43 -13.53 0.44
N ILE A 76 11.98 -12.35 0.01
CA ILE A 76 11.93 -11.15 0.84
C ILE A 76 11.03 -11.38 2.07
N ARG A 77 9.82 -11.93 1.89
CA ARG A 77 8.93 -12.26 3.01
C ARG A 77 9.55 -13.27 3.97
N GLN A 78 10.03 -14.40 3.46
CA GLN A 78 10.62 -15.45 4.30
C GLN A 78 11.80 -14.94 5.15
N GLN A 79 12.63 -14.07 4.57
CA GLN A 79 13.87 -13.63 5.20
C GLN A 79 13.74 -12.33 6.00
N LEU A 80 12.76 -11.47 5.72
CA LEU A 80 12.62 -10.16 6.35
C LEU A 80 11.30 -9.95 7.12
N ALA A 81 10.33 -10.88 7.04
CA ALA A 81 9.08 -10.76 7.80
C ALA A 81 9.36 -10.66 9.31
N GLY A 82 8.67 -9.73 9.97
CA GLY A 82 8.78 -9.47 11.41
C GLY A 82 10.13 -8.91 11.88
N ARG A 83 11.05 -8.56 10.97
CA ARG A 83 12.42 -8.14 11.31
C ARG A 83 12.64 -6.66 11.01
N ASP A 84 13.27 -5.97 11.95
CA ASP A 84 13.85 -4.66 11.68
C ASP A 84 14.93 -4.80 10.59
N VAL A 85 15.05 -3.79 9.74
CA VAL A 85 16.07 -3.77 8.69
C VAL A 85 16.97 -2.55 8.82
N MET A 86 18.23 -2.70 8.43
CA MET A 86 19.25 -1.68 8.57
C MET A 86 19.87 -1.27 7.25
N CYS A 87 19.99 0.04 7.02
CA CYS A 87 20.67 0.61 5.86
C CYS A 87 21.52 1.82 6.27
N TRP A 88 22.44 2.27 5.40
CA TRP A 88 23.25 3.46 5.61
C TRP A 88 22.54 4.78 5.24
N CYS A 89 21.35 4.72 4.64
CA CYS A 89 20.59 5.91 4.27
C CYS A 89 20.16 6.70 5.52
N SER A 90 20.32 8.02 5.47
CA SER A 90 19.91 8.96 6.52
C SER A 90 18.44 8.77 6.91
N PRO A 91 18.09 8.87 8.20
CA PRO A 91 16.71 8.78 8.66
C PRO A 91 15.84 9.89 8.03
N GLY A 92 14.54 9.62 7.89
CA GLY A 92 13.56 10.60 7.39
C GLY A 92 13.48 10.75 5.85
N ALA A 93 14.52 10.37 5.10
CA ALA A 93 14.48 10.35 3.64
C ALA A 93 14.02 8.98 3.11
N PRO A 94 13.31 8.89 1.95
CA PRO A 94 12.97 7.63 1.30
C PRO A 94 14.17 6.67 1.14
N CYS A 95 13.98 5.40 1.45
CA CYS A 95 14.99 4.36 1.29
C CYS A 95 14.38 3.05 0.77
N HIS A 96 15.20 2.24 0.11
CA HIS A 96 14.79 0.91 -0.34
C HIS A 96 14.44 -0.02 0.84
N ALA A 97 15.03 0.21 2.02
CA ALA A 97 14.71 -0.54 3.24
C ALA A 97 13.24 -0.38 3.65
N ASP A 98 12.65 0.80 3.44
CA ASP A 98 11.21 1.02 3.70
C ASP A 98 10.35 0.17 2.76
N VAL A 99 10.75 0.09 1.49
CA VAL A 99 10.07 -0.75 0.49
C VAL A 99 10.20 -2.24 0.84
N LEU A 100 11.36 -2.69 1.32
CA LEU A 100 11.56 -4.07 1.77
C LEU A 100 10.73 -4.40 3.00
N ILE A 101 10.62 -3.51 3.98
CA ILE A 101 9.73 -3.69 5.14
C ILE A 101 8.29 -3.88 4.67
N ALA A 102 7.79 -3.00 3.80
CA ALA A 102 6.43 -3.06 3.27
C ALA A 102 6.18 -4.33 2.44
N THR A 103 7.19 -4.79 1.72
CA THR A 103 7.13 -6.04 0.92
C THR A 103 7.13 -7.29 1.78
N ALA A 104 7.96 -7.30 2.83
CA ALA A 104 8.12 -8.44 3.71
C ALA A 104 6.97 -8.58 4.72
N ASN A 105 6.35 -7.45 5.05
CA ASN A 105 5.22 -7.34 5.96
C ASN A 105 4.07 -6.68 5.19
N PRO A 106 3.54 -7.33 4.13
CA PRO A 106 2.30 -6.86 3.55
C PRO A 106 1.32 -6.79 4.70
N ARG A 107 0.58 -5.68 4.81
CA ARG A 107 -0.55 -5.63 5.75
C ARG A 107 -1.32 -6.89 5.45
N GLY A 108 -1.35 -7.81 6.41
CA GLY A 108 -2.13 -9.02 6.23
C GLY A 108 -3.48 -8.55 5.73
N SER A 109 -3.99 -9.20 4.72
CA SER A 109 -5.43 -9.32 4.57
C SER A 109 -6.00 -10.01 5.82
N THR A 110 -5.87 -9.38 6.99
CA THR A 110 -7.00 -9.11 7.86
C THR A 110 -7.92 -8.20 7.02
N SER A 111 -8.75 -8.71 6.11
CA SER A 111 -9.46 -10.00 6.18
C SER A 111 -9.66 -10.72 4.83
N ALA A 112 -9.05 -11.89 4.70
CA ALA A 112 -9.65 -13.05 4.04
C ALA A 112 -10.30 -13.99 5.08
N ALA A 113 -10.95 -13.37 6.08
CA ALA A 113 -11.95 -13.96 6.95
C ALA A 113 -13.15 -13.01 6.92
N GLY A 114 -14.20 -13.39 6.19
CA GLY A 114 -15.33 -12.53 5.86
C GLY A 114 -16.07 -11.97 7.08
N GLY A 115 -15.69 -10.78 7.53
CA GLY A 115 -16.68 -9.80 7.92
C GLY A 115 -17.20 -9.18 6.64
N ARG A 116 -18.37 -9.62 6.15
CA ARG A 116 -19.11 -8.84 5.15
C ARG A 116 -19.45 -7.53 5.83
N GLU A 117 -18.64 -6.51 5.59
CA GLU A 117 -18.99 -5.19 6.06
C GLU A 117 -20.17 -4.75 5.19
N GLN A 118 -21.35 -4.74 5.79
CA GLN A 118 -22.60 -4.52 5.07
C GLN A 118 -22.86 -3.03 4.91
N ARG A 119 -23.33 -2.66 3.72
CA ARG A 119 -23.98 -1.38 3.45
C ARG A 119 -25.35 -1.43 4.11
N ARG A 120 -25.61 -0.48 5.00
CA ARG A 120 -26.89 -0.34 5.69
C ARG A 120 -27.59 0.92 5.22
N CYS A 121 -28.90 0.84 5.06
CA CYS A 121 -29.73 1.98 4.77
C CYS A 121 -29.66 3.01 5.93
N ASN A 122 -29.36 4.28 5.65
CA ASN A 122 -29.33 5.33 6.68
C ASN A 122 -30.73 5.65 7.26
N GLY A 123 -31.80 5.25 6.57
CA GLY A 123 -33.17 5.43 7.04
C GLY A 123 -33.62 4.33 8.01
N CYS A 124 -33.59 3.06 7.56
CA CYS A 124 -34.15 1.94 8.31
C CYS A 124 -33.12 0.95 8.88
N GLY A 125 -31.83 1.09 8.55
CA GLY A 125 -30.76 0.20 9.03
C GLY A 125 -30.67 -1.17 8.33
N GLN A 126 -31.55 -1.46 7.36
CA GLN A 126 -31.56 -2.72 6.62
C GLN A 126 -30.27 -2.90 5.82
N GLU A 127 -29.76 -4.13 5.78
CA GLU A 127 -28.63 -4.53 4.94
C GLU A 127 -29.05 -4.55 3.46
N ILE A 128 -28.36 -3.75 2.64
CA ILE A 128 -28.64 -3.59 1.20
C ILE A 128 -27.64 -4.42 0.37
N GLY A 129 -26.45 -4.68 0.89
CA GLY A 129 -25.40 -5.47 0.23
C GLY A 129 -24.04 -5.26 0.89
N ASP A 130 -22.98 -5.76 0.25
CA ASP A 130 -21.60 -5.59 0.71
C ASP A 130 -21.07 -4.18 0.37
N LEU A 131 -20.15 -3.63 1.18
CA LEU A 131 -19.43 -2.40 0.83
C LEU A 131 -18.55 -2.63 -0.41
N THR A 132 -18.55 -1.65 -1.32
CA THR A 132 -17.53 -1.55 -2.36
C THR A 132 -16.17 -1.20 -1.75
N HIS A 133 -15.08 -1.46 -2.47
CA HIS A 133 -13.72 -1.12 -2.02
C HIS A 133 -13.57 0.37 -1.67
N PHE A 134 -14.23 1.25 -2.42
CA PHE A 134 -14.22 2.69 -2.17
C PHE A 134 -14.92 3.04 -0.85
N GLU A 135 -16.11 2.48 -0.61
CA GLU A 135 -16.84 2.69 0.65
C GLU A 135 -16.07 2.13 1.86
N THR A 136 -15.40 0.99 1.71
CA THR A 136 -14.54 0.42 2.75
C THR A 136 -13.41 1.40 3.12
N HIS A 137 -12.84 2.08 2.13
CA HIS A 137 -11.82 3.11 2.36
C HIS A 137 -12.39 4.31 3.13
N LEU A 138 -13.56 4.82 2.72
CA LEU A 138 -14.24 5.93 3.42
C LEU A 138 -14.50 5.61 4.88
N ARG A 139 -15.05 4.43 5.17
CA ARG A 139 -15.31 3.99 6.55
C ARG A 139 -14.03 3.85 7.36
N THR A 140 -12.98 3.25 6.78
CA THR A 140 -11.67 3.11 7.45
C THR A 140 -11.06 4.48 7.78
N ALA A 141 -11.28 5.47 6.92
CA ALA A 141 -10.81 6.84 7.10
C ALA A 141 -11.73 7.71 7.98
N GLY A 142 -12.86 7.17 8.49
CA GLY A 142 -13.80 7.90 9.34
C GLY A 142 -14.71 8.88 8.60
N PHE A 143 -14.77 8.80 7.27
CA PHE A 143 -15.71 9.60 6.48
C PHE A 143 -17.10 8.95 6.47
N PRO A 144 -18.18 9.76 6.36
CA PRO A 144 -19.52 9.23 6.23
C PRO A 144 -19.66 8.42 4.93
N LEU A 145 -20.42 7.33 4.99
CA LEU A 145 -20.79 6.55 3.81
C LEU A 145 -21.91 7.26 3.02
N PRO A 146 -22.01 7.04 1.71
CA PRO A 146 -23.06 7.64 0.89
C PRO A 146 -24.46 7.24 1.37
N ASP A 147 -25.44 8.10 1.10
CA ASP A 147 -26.83 7.75 1.34
C ASP A 147 -27.38 6.83 0.25
N VAL A 148 -27.92 5.68 0.68
CA VAL A 148 -28.35 4.56 -0.18
C VAL A 148 -29.82 4.22 0.06
N ARG A 149 -30.59 5.17 0.61
CA ARG A 149 -32.02 5.01 0.89
C ARG A 149 -32.84 4.77 -0.38
N ASP A 150 -32.41 5.28 -1.52
CA ASP A 150 -33.00 5.08 -2.85
C ASP A 150 -32.82 3.64 -3.37
N GLU A 151 -31.75 2.96 -2.94
CA GLU A 151 -31.51 1.53 -3.22
C GLU A 151 -32.22 0.59 -2.22
N CYS A 152 -32.70 1.11 -1.10
CA CYS A 152 -33.28 0.30 -0.03
C CYS A 152 -34.69 -0.20 -0.39
N PRO A 153 -34.96 -1.51 -0.45
CA PRO A 153 -36.27 -2.03 -0.83
C PRO A 153 -37.37 -1.72 0.21
N ALA A 154 -36.99 -1.44 1.46
CA ALA A 154 -37.93 -1.04 2.51
C ALA A 154 -38.23 0.47 2.53
N CYS A 155 -37.24 1.32 2.25
CA CYS A 155 -37.44 2.78 2.20
C CYS A 155 -37.94 3.27 0.84
N THR A 156 -37.56 2.57 -0.23
CA THR A 156 -37.91 2.86 -1.61
C THR A 156 -38.46 1.57 -2.24
N PRO A 157 -39.74 1.22 -1.99
CA PRO A 157 -40.35 0.07 -2.63
C PRO A 157 -40.29 0.26 -4.16
N ALA A 158 -39.98 -0.82 -4.88
CA ALA A 158 -39.85 -0.82 -6.34
C ALA A 158 -41.09 -0.18 -6.99
N GLY A 159 -40.96 1.07 -7.44
CA GLY A 159 -42.08 1.87 -7.95
C GLY A 159 -41.91 3.39 -7.85
N THR A 160 -40.87 3.90 -7.17
CA THR A 160 -40.67 5.35 -6.96
C THR A 160 -39.27 5.84 -7.33
N ARG A 161 -38.68 5.39 -8.46
CA ARG A 161 -37.46 6.02 -8.97
C ARG A 161 -37.78 7.43 -9.48
N GLY A 162 -37.56 8.40 -8.61
CA GLY A 162 -37.56 9.82 -8.91
C GLY A 162 -36.54 10.15 -9.98
N THR A 163 -36.96 11.07 -10.84
CA THR A 163 -36.34 11.60 -12.04
C THR A 163 -34.86 11.97 -11.89
N THR A 164 -34.07 11.62 -12.90
CA THR A 164 -32.74 12.13 -13.20
C THR A 164 -32.70 13.67 -13.09
N PRO A 165 -31.67 14.30 -12.51
CA PRO A 165 -31.52 15.75 -12.65
C PRO A 165 -31.30 16.08 -14.13
N GLN A 166 -32.14 16.96 -14.68
CA GLN A 166 -32.02 17.47 -16.04
C GLN A 166 -30.62 18.05 -16.25
N ALA A 167 -30.02 17.68 -17.38
CA ALA A 167 -28.80 18.30 -17.89
C ALA A 167 -28.97 19.82 -17.99
N LEU A 168 -27.97 20.54 -17.49
CA LEU A 168 -27.83 21.97 -17.65
C LEU A 168 -27.66 22.27 -19.15
N GLN A 169 -28.73 22.76 -19.80
CA GLN A 169 -28.66 23.24 -21.18
C GLN A 169 -27.82 24.52 -21.19
N LEU A 170 -26.61 24.46 -21.75
CA LEU A 170 -25.84 25.64 -22.12
C LEU A 170 -26.57 26.31 -23.28
N GLY A 171 -27.18 27.46 -23.03
CA GLY A 171 -27.74 28.32 -24.07
C GLY A 171 -26.62 29.10 -24.75
N GLU A 172 -26.47 28.88 -26.04
CA GLU A 172 -25.68 29.74 -26.93
C GLU A 172 -26.43 31.07 -27.13
N ALA A 173 -25.69 32.17 -27.05
CA ALA A 173 -26.07 33.49 -27.52
C ALA A 173 -24.93 34.04 -28.38
#